data_AF-A0A7S1BU10-F1
#
_entry.id   AF-A0A7S1BU10-F1
#
_cell.length_a   1.000
_cell.length_b   1.000
_cell.length_c   1.000
_cell.angle_alpha   90.00
_cell.angle_beta   90.00
_cell.angle_gamma   90.00
#
_symmetry.space_group_name_H-M   'P 1'
#
loop_
_entity.id
_entity.type
_entity.pdbx_description
1 polymer ?
#
loop_
_entity_poly.entity_id
_entity_poly.type
_entity_poly.pdbx_seq_one_letter_code
_entity_poly.pdbx_strand_id
1 'polypeptide(L)'
;MAAHRTFQHITCMLLLISARMSALSTTPRRVFITGAGGQTGQALFRKFLDRDDFAPVGAVRTDESKRALVDSGVPTEAVVVVDVTDAARVREACRGCEAFFIATS
;
A
#
# COMPACT_ATOMS: atom_id res chain seq x y z
N MET A 1 -32.76 26.27 -33.72
CA MET A 1 -31.30 26.04 -33.83
C MET A 1 -30.52 26.10 -32.49
N ALA A 2 -31.13 26.49 -31.36
CA ALA A 2 -30.45 26.53 -30.05
C ALA A 2 -30.35 25.15 -29.35
N ALA A 3 -31.42 24.34 -29.41
CA ALA A 3 -31.50 23.06 -28.67
C ALA A 3 -30.45 22.01 -29.09
N HIS A 4 -30.03 22.01 -30.35
CA HIS A 4 -29.07 21.05 -30.89
C HIS A 4 -27.64 21.29 -30.40
N ARG A 5 -27.28 22.56 -30.11
CA ARG A 5 -25.97 22.92 -29.55
C ARG A 5 -25.89 22.58 -28.07
N THR A 6 -26.98 22.78 -27.33
CA THR A 6 -27.07 22.44 -25.90
C THR A 6 -26.92 20.93 -25.68
N PHE A 7 -27.53 20.10 -26.53
CA PHE A 7 -27.44 18.64 -26.43
C PHE A 7 -26.00 18.14 -26.66
N GLN A 8 -25.31 18.69 -27.66
CA GLN A 8 -23.92 18.29 -27.98
C GLN A 8 -22.90 18.72 -26.91
N HIS A 9 -23.12 19.85 -26.23
CA HIS A 9 -22.29 20.26 -25.09
C HIS A 9 -22.52 19.40 -23.85
N ILE A 10 -23.76 19.00 -23.56
CA ILE A 10 -24.09 18.13 -22.43
C ILE A 10 -23.51 16.73 -22.63
N THR A 11 -23.60 16.15 -23.83
CA THR A 11 -23.03 14.84 -24.13
C THR A 11 -21.50 14.83 -24.06
N CYS A 12 -20.83 15.90 -24.51
CA CYS A 12 -19.37 16.03 -24.40
C CYS A 12 -18.91 16.20 -22.93
N MET A 13 -19.67 16.97 -22.14
CA MET A 13 -19.43 17.14 -20.71
C MET A 13 -19.62 15.83 -19.93
N LEU A 14 -20.64 15.02 -20.25
CA LEU A 14 -20.83 13.70 -19.63
C LEU A 14 -19.72 12.70 -20.02
N LEU A 15 -19.25 12.72 -21.27
CA LEU A 15 -18.15 11.85 -21.71
C LEU A 15 -16.83 12.17 -21.01
N LEU A 16 -16.57 13.45 -20.73
CA LEU A 16 -15.37 13.90 -20.01
C LEU A 16 -15.39 13.51 -18.51
N ILE A 17 -16.57 13.35 -17.91
CA ILE A 17 -16.70 12.90 -16.51
C ILE A 17 -16.42 11.39 -16.40
N SER A 18 -16.77 10.60 -17.41
CA SER A 18 -16.59 9.14 -17.40
C SER A 18 -15.10 8.72 -17.46
N ALA A 19 -14.23 9.54 -18.06
CA ALA A 19 -12.81 9.22 -18.24
C ALA A 19 -11.90 9.49 -17.01
N ARG A 20 -12.43 10.04 -15.91
CA ARG A 20 -11.66 10.33 -14.68
C ARG A 20 -11.96 9.41 -13.50
N MET A 21 -12.83 8.42 -13.67
CA MET A 21 -13.22 7.51 -12.59
C MET A 21 -12.40 6.22 -12.60
N SER A 22 -11.08 6.37 -12.73
CA SER A 22 -10.14 5.26 -12.58
C SER A 22 -9.96 4.97 -11.09
N ALA A 23 -10.74 4.00 -10.60
CA ALA A 23 -10.58 3.29 -9.33
C ALA A 23 -10.71 4.11 -8.04
N LEU A 24 -11.94 4.47 -7.69
CA LEU A 24 -12.36 4.54 -6.28
C LEU A 24 -12.41 3.10 -5.71
N SER A 25 -11.26 2.44 -5.58
CA SER A 25 -11.17 1.29 -4.67
C SER A 25 -11.21 1.85 -3.26
N THR A 26 -12.27 1.56 -2.52
CA THR A 26 -12.43 1.99 -1.12
C THR A 26 -11.60 1.17 -0.16
N THR A 27 -10.97 0.08 -0.63
CA THR A 27 -10.12 -0.78 0.19
C THR A 27 -8.66 -0.29 0.09
N PRO A 28 -7.99 -0.02 1.22
CA PRO A 28 -6.57 0.35 1.23
C PRO A 28 -5.72 -0.72 0.56
N ARG A 29 -4.76 -0.29 -0.28
CA ARG A 29 -3.91 -1.22 -1.02
C ARG A 29 -2.93 -1.91 -0.08
N ARG A 30 -2.94 -3.24 -0.07
CA ARG A 30 -1.99 -3.99 0.76
C ARG A 30 -0.62 -3.99 0.10
N VAL A 31 0.40 -3.56 0.82
CA VAL A 31 1.79 -3.52 0.31
C VAL A 31 2.72 -4.22 1.28
N PHE A 32 3.68 -4.98 0.75
CA PHE A 32 4.64 -5.72 1.56
C PHE A 32 6.01 -5.05 1.51
N ILE A 33 6.61 -4.77 2.67
CA ILE A 33 7.87 -4.04 2.78
C ILE A 33 8.87 -4.91 3.54
N THR A 34 9.88 -5.44 2.86
CA THR A 34 10.97 -6.17 3.53
C THR A 34 11.99 -5.20 4.10
N GLY A 35 12.72 -5.62 5.14
CA GLY A 35 13.72 -4.76 5.77
C GLY A 35 13.10 -3.59 6.54
N ALA A 36 11.86 -3.72 7.00
CA ALA A 36 11.12 -2.64 7.68
C ALA A 36 11.77 -2.15 8.99
N GLY A 37 12.69 -2.93 9.56
CA GLY A 37 13.48 -2.55 10.74
C GLY A 37 14.79 -1.81 10.43
N GLY A 38 15.21 -1.73 9.16
CA GLY A 38 16.40 -0.98 8.73
C GLY A 38 16.09 0.48 8.42
N GLN A 39 17.12 1.33 8.29
CA GLN A 39 16.94 2.77 8.10
C GLN A 39 16.01 3.13 6.92
N THR A 40 16.31 2.59 5.73
CA THR A 40 15.51 2.87 4.51
C THR A 40 14.12 2.25 4.57
N GLY A 41 14.04 0.96 4.95
CA GLY A 41 12.77 0.25 5.01
C GLY A 41 11.82 0.85 6.05
N GLN A 42 12.34 1.28 7.19
CA GLN A 42 11.55 1.91 8.24
C GLN A 42 11.03 3.29 7.83
N ALA A 43 11.86 4.11 7.17
CA ALA A 43 11.43 5.41 6.64
C ALA A 43 10.34 5.26 5.56
N LEU A 44 10.46 4.25 4.69
CA LEU A 44 9.44 3.92 3.70
C LEU A 44 8.14 3.42 4.36
N PHE A 45 8.27 2.50 5.32
CA PHE A 45 7.14 1.88 6.00
C PHE A 45 6.29 2.91 6.76
N ARG A 46 6.92 3.85 7.48
CA ARG A 46 6.19 4.94 8.15
C ARG A 46 5.43 5.84 7.18
N LYS A 47 6.02 6.18 6.03
CA LYS A 47 5.33 6.96 4.99
C LYS A 47 4.08 6.26 4.45
N PHE A 48 4.04 4.92 4.46
CA PHE A 48 2.85 4.17 4.09
C PHE A 48 1.83 4.07 5.22
N LEU A 49 2.27 4.01 6.48
CA LEU A 49 1.38 4.03 7.64
C LEU A 49 0.65 5.38 7.78
N ASP A 50 1.28 6.48 7.36
CA ASP A 50 0.69 7.82 7.37
C ASP A 50 -0.34 8.04 6.24
N ARG A 51 -0.70 7.00 5.47
CA ARG A 51 -1.58 7.07 4.30
C ARG A 51 -2.74 6.09 4.39
N ASP A 52 -3.96 6.61 4.39
CA ASP A 52 -5.18 5.81 4.46
C ASP A 52 -5.46 4.97 3.19
N ASP A 53 -4.82 5.29 2.06
CA ASP A 53 -4.95 4.52 0.81
C ASP A 53 -4.08 3.25 0.78
N PHE A 54 -3.36 2.96 1.88
CA PHE A 54 -2.49 1.80 2.01
C PHE A 54 -2.69 1.04 3.34
N ALA A 55 -2.49 -0.27 3.27
CA ALA A 55 -2.38 -1.16 4.42
C ALA A 55 -1.02 -1.87 4.37
N PRO A 56 0.06 -1.23 4.84
CA PRO A 56 1.40 -1.80 4.72
C PRO A 56 1.64 -2.93 5.72
N VAL A 57 2.40 -3.94 5.27
CA VAL A 57 2.90 -5.05 6.07
C VAL A 57 4.43 -4.96 6.08
N GLY A 58 5.00 -4.56 7.21
CA GLY A 58 6.43 -4.50 7.45
C GLY A 58 7.00 -5.87 7.85
N ALA A 59 7.90 -6.41 7.05
CA ALA A 59 8.61 -7.64 7.34
C ALA A 59 9.99 -7.36 7.97
N VAL A 60 10.24 -8.00 9.11
CA VAL A 60 11.52 -7.99 9.84
C VAL A 60 11.98 -9.42 10.09
N ARG A 61 13.28 -9.62 10.33
CA ARG A 61 13.85 -10.98 10.50
C ARG A 61 13.70 -11.54 11.91
N THR A 62 13.61 -10.68 12.94
CA THR A 62 13.60 -11.12 14.34
C THR A 62 12.46 -10.48 15.14
N ASP A 63 12.02 -11.15 16.20
CA ASP A 63 11.07 -10.59 17.18
C ASP A 63 11.60 -9.33 17.84
N GLU A 64 12.91 -9.22 18.06
CA GLU A 64 13.55 -8.01 18.59
C GLU A 64 13.33 -6.80 17.67
N SER A 65 13.56 -6.95 16.37
CA SER A 65 13.28 -5.88 15.40
C SER A 65 11.79 -5.53 15.34
N LYS A 66 10.90 -6.53 15.52
CA LYS A 66 9.45 -6.27 15.61
C LYS A 66 9.11 -5.45 16.84
N ARG A 67 9.62 -5.84 18.02
CA ARG A 67 9.41 -5.11 19.28
C ARG A 67 9.91 -3.67 19.18
N ALA A 68 11.10 -3.45 18.64
CA ALA A 68 11.64 -2.10 18.43
C ALA A 68 10.73 -1.22 17.55
N LEU A 69 10.08 -1.79 16.53
CA LEU A 69 9.08 -1.05 15.73
C LEU A 69 7.81 -0.76 16.53
N VAL A 70 7.29 -1.76 17.23
CA VAL A 70 6.07 -1.61 18.04
C VAL A 70 6.26 -0.58 19.16
N ASP A 71 7.39 -0.64 19.87
CA ASP A 71 7.74 0.30 20.94
C ASP A 71 7.90 1.73 20.41
N SER A 72 8.17 1.90 19.10
CA SER A 72 8.22 3.20 18.43
C SER A 72 6.86 3.73 17.97
N GLY A 73 5.77 3.02 18.25
CA GLY A 73 4.39 3.41 17.91
C GLY A 73 3.83 2.76 16.65
N VAL A 74 4.52 1.78 16.04
CA VAL A 74 3.97 1.05 14.89
C VAL A 74 2.94 0.02 15.38
N PRO A 75 1.77 -0.11 14.70
CA PRO A 75 0.79 -1.14 15.04
C PRO A 75 1.38 -2.55 14.96
N THR A 76 1.11 -3.39 15.97
CA THR A 76 1.70 -4.73 16.07
C THR A 76 1.29 -5.65 14.91
N GLU A 77 0.06 -5.46 14.42
CA GLU A 77 -0.56 -6.15 13.29
C GLU A 77 0.03 -5.75 11.94
N ALA A 78 0.67 -4.58 11.86
CA ALA A 78 1.33 -4.11 10.64
C ALA A 78 2.74 -4.72 10.49
N VAL A 79 3.24 -5.49 11.47
CA VAL A 79 4.60 -6.04 11.46
C VAL A 79 4.60 -7.55 11.58
N VAL A 80 5.32 -8.22 10.67
CA VAL A 80 5.50 -9.68 10.66
C VAL A 80 6.98 -10.04 10.79
N VAL A 81 7.25 -11.14 11.50
CA VAL A 81 8.59 -11.72 11.58
C VAL A 81 8.71 -12.80 10.51
N VAL A 82 9.57 -12.56 9.52
CA VAL A 82 9.82 -13.47 8.41
C VAL A 82 11.25 -13.31 7.90
N ASP A 83 11.95 -14.43 7.75
CA ASP A 83 13.21 -14.46 7.01
C ASP A 83 12.89 -14.52 5.51
N VAL A 84 13.41 -13.55 4.75
CA VAL A 84 13.17 -13.45 3.31
C VAL A 84 13.78 -14.60 2.49
N THR A 85 14.70 -15.38 3.09
CA THR A 85 15.26 -16.58 2.48
C THR A 85 14.31 -17.78 2.51
N ASP A 86 13.29 -17.75 3.37
CA ASP A 86 12.22 -18.75 3.40
C ASP A 86 11.07 -18.36 2.44
N ALA A 87 11.17 -18.82 1.20
CA ALA A 87 10.21 -18.50 0.15
C ALA A 87 8.76 -18.89 0.49
N ALA A 88 8.55 -19.97 1.23
CA ALA A 88 7.21 -20.42 1.61
C ALA A 88 6.59 -19.46 2.63
N ARG A 89 7.37 -19.05 3.64
CA ARG A 89 6.92 -18.09 4.65
C ARG A 89 6.70 -16.70 4.06
N VAL A 90 7.56 -16.24 3.15
CA VAL A 90 7.35 -14.97 2.44
C VAL A 90 6.05 -14.99 1.65
N ARG A 91 5.79 -16.07 0.90
CA ARG A 91 4.56 -16.23 0.11
C ARG A 91 3.31 -16.17 0.98
N GLU A 92 3.34 -16.75 2.17
CA GLU A 92 2.22 -16.64 3.11
C GLU A 92 2.09 -15.22 3.66
N ALA A 93 3.19 -14.62 4.09
CA ALA A 93 3.19 -13.31 4.73
C ALA A 93 2.73 -12.17 3.78
N CYS A 94 3.01 -12.28 2.49
CA CYS A 94 2.60 -11.29 1.49
C CYS A 94 1.28 -11.62 0.77
N ARG A 95 0.53 -12.62 1.25
CA ARG A 95 -0.74 -13.03 0.64
C ARG A 95 -1.72 -11.85 0.56
N GLY A 96 -2.18 -11.56 -0.66
CA GLY A 96 -3.11 -10.46 -0.93
C GLY A 96 -2.45 -9.08 -1.02
N CYS A 97 -1.12 -8.98 -0.95
CA CYS A 97 -0.42 -7.73 -1.26
C CYS A 97 -0.38 -7.50 -2.78
N GLU A 98 -0.57 -6.25 -3.18
CA GLU A 98 -0.60 -5.79 -4.58
C GLU A 98 0.77 -5.30 -5.05
N ALA A 99 1.64 -4.94 -4.12
CA ALA A 99 2.99 -4.48 -4.42
C ALA A 99 3.99 -4.93 -3.36
N PHE A 100 5.26 -4.96 -3.76
CA PHE A 100 6.39 -5.41 -2.96
C PHE A 100 7.49 -4.37 -3.00
N PHE A 101 8.01 -4.00 -1.83
CA PHE A 101 9.11 -3.05 -1.69
C PHE A 101 10.27 -3.77 -0.99
N ILE A 102 11.41 -3.86 -1.69
CA ILE A 102 12.58 -4.57 -1.21
C ILE A 102 13.58 -3.57 -0.65
N ALA A 103 13.74 -3.55 0.67
CA ALA A 103 14.70 -2.69 1.38
C ALA A 103 15.62 -3.51 2.29
N THR A 104 16.03 -4.69 1.81
CA THR A 104 17.05 -5.54 2.43
C THR A 104 18.44 -5.20 1.89
N SER A 105 19.44 -5.16 2.75
CA SER A 105 20.86 -5.02 2.42
C SER A 105 21.60 -6.34 2.56
#